data_AF-A0A166KQM3-F1
#
_entry.id   AF-A0A166KQM3-F1
#
_cell.length_a   1.000
_cell.length_b   1.000
_cell.length_c   1.000
_cell.angle_alpha   90.00
_cell.angle_beta   90.00
_cell.angle_gamma   90.00
#
_symmetry.space_group_name_H-M   'P 1'
#
loop_
_entity.id
_entity.type
_entity.pdbx_description
1 polymer ?
#
loop_
_entity_poly.entity_id
_entity_poly.type
_entity_poly.pdbx_seq_one_letter_code
_entity_poly.pdbx_strand_id
1 'polypeptide(L)'
;MDAQFPPPDTDDFPAIIMMLQGLSQSHPGDFNTISNFLADWVQLGTVVPTLGGFPPLQQYEDSLTTSLNAVVQAFIAHPLPHLPILLSHIAMLHSFYYLRHAIARQELGAPEPGVDLLTDTREQLEPVLRVFAFLSPRMRLPEYSAHHETVTTFAVTLGLGLAFIKSMLPAVTPYDFYQSLEREDNVHLLRVLYACIEHEPPAALAGTVPPQAVLTNAEMMLPPVRWAREQLAWLALLRQADRISPRHCRLTIVELSSLRAPASLNVAVTMQCWREGCNLPYALNVKRCGRCKRVYYCGNACRDADWSAGHSTLCSTLANLRSILEHPHAQHMLQNQIIVAV
;
A
#
# COMPACT_ATOMS: atom_id res chain seq x y z
N MET A 1 24.20 11.11 -6.74
CA MET A 1 24.64 9.75 -6.35
C MET A 1 24.01 8.83 -7.36
N ASP A 2 24.83 8.22 -8.22
CA ASP A 2 24.36 7.22 -9.17
C ASP A 2 24.04 5.96 -8.37
N ALA A 3 22.79 5.85 -7.89
CA ALA A 3 22.32 4.65 -7.25
C ALA A 3 22.30 3.54 -8.31
N GLN A 4 23.32 2.70 -8.32
CA GLN A 4 23.30 1.49 -9.13
C GLN A 4 22.19 0.60 -8.56
N PHE A 5 21.15 0.36 -9.36
CA PHE A 5 20.16 -0.64 -9.02
C PHE A 5 20.87 -1.99 -8.91
N PRO A 6 20.67 -2.76 -7.82
CA PRO A 6 21.16 -4.12 -7.79
C PRO A 6 20.57 -4.86 -9.00
N PRO A 7 21.36 -5.73 -9.65
CA PRO A 7 20.82 -6.52 -10.74
C PRO A 7 19.64 -7.35 -10.22
N PRO A 8 18.51 -7.39 -10.93
CA PRO A 8 17.38 -8.19 -10.50
C PRO A 8 17.74 -9.66 -10.55
N ASP A 9 17.17 -10.41 -9.62
CA ASP A 9 17.23 -11.87 -9.64
C ASP A 9 16.40 -12.38 -10.83
N THR A 10 17.07 -13.03 -11.77
CA THR A 10 16.43 -13.58 -12.98
C THR A 10 16.01 -15.05 -12.81
N ASP A 11 16.27 -15.67 -11.65
CA ASP A 11 16.05 -17.09 -11.43
C ASP A 11 14.57 -17.51 -11.58
N ASP A 12 13.65 -16.59 -11.29
CA ASP A 12 12.20 -16.81 -11.42
C ASP A 12 11.64 -16.55 -12.84
N PHE A 13 12.42 -15.95 -13.75
CA PHE A 13 11.91 -15.58 -15.07
C PHE A 13 11.43 -16.77 -15.90
N PRO A 14 12.13 -17.93 -15.95
CA PRO A 14 11.62 -19.10 -16.66
C PRO A 14 10.25 -19.57 -16.16
N ALA A 15 10.00 -19.51 -14.84
CA ALA A 15 8.70 -19.90 -14.27
C ALA A 15 7.59 -18.92 -14.67
N ILE A 16 7.89 -17.62 -14.70
CA ILE A 16 6.95 -16.59 -15.17
C ILE A 16 6.66 -16.77 -16.66
N ILE A 17 7.67 -16.98 -17.50
CA ILE A 17 7.49 -17.22 -18.94
C ILE A 17 6.58 -18.43 -19.16
N MET A 18 6.82 -19.55 -18.48
CA MET A 18 5.97 -20.74 -18.58
C MET A 18 4.52 -20.46 -18.15
N MET A 19 4.33 -19.70 -17.07
CA MET A 19 2.99 -19.30 -16.62
C MET A 19 2.28 -18.42 -17.67
N LEU A 20 2.96 -17.41 -18.22
CA LEU A 20 2.39 -16.51 -19.24
C LEU A 20 2.03 -17.27 -20.52
N GLN A 21 2.86 -18.22 -20.95
CA GLN A 21 2.57 -19.10 -22.08
C GLN A 21 1.37 -20.02 -21.82
N GLY A 22 1.15 -20.46 -20.58
CA GLY A 22 -0.05 -21.19 -20.20
C GLY A 22 -1.31 -20.31 -20.25
N LEU A 23 -1.23 -19.10 -19.69
CA LEU A 23 -2.35 -18.16 -19.65
C LEU A 23 -2.74 -17.64 -21.05
N SER A 24 -1.79 -17.52 -21.97
CA SER A 24 -2.08 -17.07 -23.35
C SER A 24 -2.98 -18.04 -24.12
N GLN A 25 -3.14 -19.29 -23.66
CA GLN A 25 -4.05 -20.26 -24.26
C GLN A 25 -5.52 -19.98 -23.91
N SER A 26 -5.80 -19.29 -22.79
CA SER A 26 -7.15 -19.04 -22.28
C SER A 26 -7.53 -17.57 -22.15
N HIS A 27 -6.58 -16.65 -22.30
CA HIS A 27 -6.81 -15.21 -22.21
C HIS A 27 -6.42 -14.51 -23.53
N PRO A 28 -7.26 -13.60 -24.05
CA PRO A 28 -6.91 -12.80 -25.22
C PRO A 28 -5.87 -11.72 -24.87
N GLY A 29 -5.10 -11.31 -25.87
CA GLY A 29 -4.14 -10.19 -25.77
C GLY A 29 -2.70 -10.60 -26.10
N ASP A 30 -1.77 -9.68 -25.91
CA ASP A 30 -0.35 -9.90 -26.19
C ASP A 30 0.40 -10.37 -24.93
N PHE A 31 0.80 -11.63 -24.92
CA PHE A 31 1.69 -12.20 -23.90
C PHE A 31 3.12 -12.36 -24.41
N ASN A 32 3.30 -12.31 -25.73
CA ASN A 32 4.57 -12.65 -26.38
C ASN A 32 5.59 -11.55 -26.17
N THR A 33 5.17 -10.28 -26.19
CA THR A 33 6.08 -9.15 -25.99
C THR A 33 6.81 -9.25 -24.64
N ILE A 34 6.08 -9.42 -23.53
CA ILE A 34 6.72 -9.59 -22.21
C ILE A 34 7.45 -10.93 -22.11
N SER A 35 6.91 -12.02 -22.63
CA SER A 35 7.57 -13.33 -22.55
C SER A 35 8.91 -13.36 -23.30
N ASN A 36 8.98 -12.75 -24.49
CA ASN A 36 10.20 -12.63 -25.28
C ASN A 36 11.19 -11.69 -24.60
N PHE A 37 10.73 -10.55 -24.08
CA PHE A 37 11.58 -9.64 -23.31
C PHE A 37 12.25 -10.35 -22.12
N LEU A 38 11.51 -11.15 -21.36
CA LEU A 38 12.08 -11.93 -20.25
C LEU A 38 13.04 -13.02 -20.74
N ALA A 39 12.72 -13.70 -21.85
CA ALA A 39 13.59 -14.71 -22.42
C ALA A 39 14.93 -14.13 -22.91
N ASP A 40 14.88 -12.98 -23.58
CA ASP A 40 16.07 -12.25 -24.01
C ASP A 40 16.89 -11.78 -22.80
N TRP A 41 16.22 -11.34 -21.74
CA TRP A 41 16.88 -10.94 -20.51
C TRP A 41 17.57 -12.12 -19.81
N VAL A 42 16.95 -13.30 -19.75
CA VAL A 42 17.61 -14.52 -19.24
C VAL A 42 18.90 -14.82 -20.02
N GLN A 43 18.91 -14.60 -21.34
CA GLN A 43 20.12 -14.79 -22.15
C GLN A 43 21.23 -13.76 -21.86
N LEU A 44 20.85 -12.54 -21.45
CA LEU A 44 21.78 -11.50 -21.00
C LEU A 44 22.31 -11.74 -19.57
N GLY A 45 21.65 -12.60 -18.79
CA GLY A 45 21.97 -12.89 -17.39
C GLY A 45 21.57 -11.74 -16.46
N THR A 46 22.41 -11.41 -15.49
CA THR A 46 22.12 -10.41 -14.45
C THR A 46 22.27 -8.96 -14.91
N VAL A 47 22.52 -8.71 -16.20
CA VAL A 47 22.70 -7.35 -16.72
C VAL A 47 21.32 -6.67 -16.81
N VAL A 48 21.16 -5.51 -16.17
CA VAL A 48 19.94 -4.69 -16.33
C VAL A 48 19.85 -4.19 -17.78
N PRO A 49 18.71 -4.36 -18.49
CA PRO A 49 18.56 -3.93 -19.88
C PRO A 49 18.71 -2.42 -19.99
N THR A 50 19.23 -1.94 -21.11
CA THR A 50 19.16 -0.51 -21.45
C THR A 50 17.75 -0.17 -21.92
N LEU A 51 17.40 1.12 -22.00
CA LEU A 51 16.08 1.54 -22.51
C LEU A 51 15.82 0.99 -23.93
N GLY A 52 16.85 0.95 -24.77
CA GLY A 52 16.78 0.37 -26.12
C GLY A 52 16.60 -1.15 -26.16
N GLY A 53 16.81 -1.85 -25.04
CA GLY A 53 16.52 -3.27 -24.88
C GLY A 53 15.06 -3.57 -24.52
N PHE A 54 14.26 -2.56 -24.16
CA PHE A 54 12.83 -2.74 -23.95
C PHE A 54 12.06 -2.72 -25.28
N PRO A 55 10.92 -3.43 -25.37
CA PRO A 55 9.99 -3.27 -26.47
C PRO A 55 9.48 -1.81 -26.60
N PRO A 56 8.91 -1.41 -27.75
CA PRO A 56 8.25 -0.11 -27.89
C PRO A 56 7.24 0.12 -26.76
N LEU A 57 7.22 1.33 -26.18
CA LEU A 57 6.46 1.66 -24.96
C LEU A 57 5.03 1.13 -24.98
N GLN A 58 4.25 1.47 -26.01
CA GLN A 58 2.86 1.03 -26.11
C GLN A 58 2.71 -0.50 -26.11
N GLN A 59 3.53 -1.21 -26.89
CA GLN A 59 3.49 -2.68 -26.97
C GLN A 59 3.86 -3.31 -25.63
N TYR A 60 4.86 -2.73 -24.95
CA TYR A 60 5.29 -3.15 -23.64
C TYR A 60 4.18 -2.99 -22.60
N GLU A 61 3.54 -1.83 -22.55
CA GLU A 61 2.46 -1.52 -21.60
C GLU A 61 1.20 -2.36 -21.86
N ASP A 62 0.80 -2.52 -23.12
CA ASP A 62 -0.34 -3.36 -23.50
C ASP A 62 -0.11 -4.82 -23.08
N SER A 63 1.09 -5.34 -23.35
CA SER A 63 1.45 -6.71 -23.01
C SER A 63 1.60 -6.92 -21.50
N LEU A 64 2.18 -5.95 -20.79
CA LEU A 64 2.29 -6.00 -19.33
C LEU A 64 0.93 -5.96 -18.65
N THR A 65 0.04 -5.06 -19.10
CA THR A 65 -1.33 -4.92 -18.59
C THR A 65 -2.13 -6.20 -18.84
N THR A 66 -2.01 -6.78 -20.04
CA THR A 66 -2.64 -8.06 -20.39
C THR A 66 -2.16 -9.18 -19.46
N SER A 67 -0.85 -9.32 -19.33
CA SER A 67 -0.21 -10.34 -18.50
C SER A 67 -0.62 -10.21 -17.04
N LEU A 68 -0.52 -9.00 -16.47
CA LEU A 68 -0.88 -8.72 -15.09
C LEU A 68 -2.35 -9.02 -14.82
N ASN A 69 -3.26 -8.60 -15.70
CA ASN A 69 -4.69 -8.90 -15.56
C ASN A 69 -4.98 -10.40 -15.58
N ALA A 70 -4.34 -11.17 -16.47
CA ALA A 70 -4.54 -12.62 -16.54
C ALA A 70 -4.04 -13.33 -15.27
N VAL A 71 -2.86 -12.95 -14.76
CA VAL A 71 -2.31 -13.52 -13.52
C VAL A 71 -3.17 -13.15 -12.32
N VAL A 72 -3.66 -11.91 -12.22
CA VAL A 72 -4.60 -11.48 -11.17
C VAL A 72 -5.91 -12.25 -11.24
N GLN A 73 -6.45 -12.50 -12.44
CA GLN A 73 -7.65 -13.32 -12.62
C GLN A 73 -7.42 -14.77 -12.16
N ALA A 74 -6.28 -15.36 -12.53
CA ALA A 74 -5.90 -16.71 -12.09
C ALA A 74 -5.75 -16.78 -10.54
N PHE A 75 -5.12 -15.76 -9.95
CA PHE A 75 -4.99 -15.63 -8.49
C PHE A 75 -6.36 -15.58 -7.79
N ILE A 76 -7.30 -14.77 -8.30
CA ILE A 76 -8.63 -14.65 -7.71
C ILE A 76 -9.42 -15.96 -7.86
N ALA A 77 -9.29 -16.65 -9.00
CA ALA A 77 -10.00 -17.90 -9.27
C ALA A 77 -9.47 -19.07 -8.43
N HIS A 78 -8.16 -19.18 -8.27
CA HIS A 78 -7.48 -20.33 -7.66
C HIS A 78 -6.33 -19.90 -6.74
N PRO A 79 -6.63 -19.18 -5.63
CA PRO A 79 -5.60 -18.57 -4.79
C PRO A 79 -4.74 -19.61 -4.06
N LEU A 80 -5.32 -20.70 -3.56
CA LEU A 80 -4.60 -21.72 -2.79
C LEU A 80 -4.49 -23.02 -3.61
N PRO A 81 -3.37 -23.77 -3.50
CA PRO A 81 -2.20 -23.53 -2.65
C PRO A 81 -1.17 -22.54 -3.23
N HIS A 82 -1.48 -21.89 -4.36
CA HIS A 82 -0.52 -21.15 -5.17
C HIS A 82 -0.27 -19.69 -4.74
N LEU A 83 -0.84 -19.25 -3.61
CA LEU A 83 -0.87 -17.85 -3.20
C LEU A 83 0.53 -17.22 -3.17
N PRO A 84 1.56 -17.84 -2.57
CA PRO A 84 2.89 -17.23 -2.52
C PRO A 84 3.49 -16.99 -3.91
N ILE A 85 3.39 -18.00 -4.79
CA ILE A 85 3.96 -17.97 -6.14
C ILE A 85 3.24 -16.92 -6.99
N LEU A 86 1.91 -16.93 -6.98
CA LEU A 86 1.12 -15.98 -7.77
C LEU A 86 1.32 -14.53 -7.28
N LEU A 87 1.40 -14.29 -5.97
CA LEU A 87 1.73 -12.95 -5.46
C LEU A 87 3.13 -12.51 -5.86
N SER A 88 4.12 -13.40 -5.82
CA SER A 88 5.48 -13.09 -6.31
C SER A 88 5.48 -12.70 -7.79
N HIS A 89 4.79 -13.47 -8.63
CA HIS A 89 4.68 -13.17 -10.06
C HIS A 89 3.96 -11.85 -10.33
N ILE A 90 2.87 -11.55 -9.61
CA ILE A 90 2.16 -10.26 -9.71
C ILE A 90 3.08 -9.12 -9.28
N ALA A 91 3.81 -9.28 -8.17
CA ALA A 91 4.78 -8.28 -7.68
C ALA A 91 5.87 -8.01 -8.73
N MET A 92 6.40 -9.06 -9.35
CA MET A 92 7.48 -8.98 -10.33
C MET A 92 7.02 -8.31 -11.63
N LEU A 93 5.88 -8.73 -12.18
CA LEU A 93 5.28 -8.09 -13.36
C LEU A 93 5.03 -6.60 -13.08
N HIS A 94 4.40 -6.28 -11.95
CA HIS A 94 4.18 -4.89 -11.58
C HIS A 94 5.49 -4.10 -11.35
N SER A 95 6.56 -4.76 -10.89
CA SER A 95 7.87 -4.13 -10.74
C SER A 95 8.55 -3.80 -12.07
N PHE A 96 8.24 -4.53 -13.15
CA PHE A 96 8.78 -4.22 -14.47
C PHE A 96 8.30 -2.87 -15.00
N TYR A 97 7.05 -2.48 -14.70
CA TYR A 97 6.54 -1.14 -15.00
C TYR A 97 7.45 -0.05 -14.39
N TYR A 98 7.74 -0.15 -13.10
CA TYR A 98 8.62 0.79 -12.41
C TYR A 98 10.05 0.76 -12.94
N LEU A 99 10.57 -0.43 -13.25
CA LEU A 99 11.92 -0.60 -13.77
C LEU A 99 12.12 0.11 -15.10
N ARG A 100 11.17 0.02 -16.04
CA ARG A 100 11.28 0.73 -17.32
C ARG A 100 11.43 2.24 -17.10
N HIS A 101 10.57 2.82 -16.26
CA HIS A 101 10.65 4.25 -15.95
C HIS A 101 11.94 4.61 -15.19
N ALA A 102 12.47 3.71 -14.36
CA ALA A 102 13.76 3.86 -13.70
C ALA A 102 14.88 4.05 -14.72
N ILE A 103 14.92 3.14 -15.70
CA ILE A 103 15.93 3.10 -16.75
C ILE A 103 15.78 4.30 -17.67
N ALA A 104 14.55 4.65 -18.06
CA ALA A 104 14.29 5.87 -18.83
C ALA A 104 14.79 7.13 -18.09
N ARG A 105 14.49 7.26 -16.79
CA ARG A 105 14.98 8.38 -15.97
C ARG A 105 16.50 8.42 -15.87
N GLN A 106 17.13 7.26 -15.73
CA GLN A 106 18.58 7.14 -15.63
C GLN A 106 19.28 7.51 -16.95
N GLU A 107 18.80 7.01 -18.09
CA GLU A 107 19.42 7.22 -19.40
C GLU A 107 19.08 8.58 -20.02
N LEU A 108 17.85 9.06 -19.84
CA LEU A 108 17.37 10.30 -20.46
C LEU A 108 17.47 11.51 -19.51
N GLY A 109 17.70 11.29 -18.21
CA GLY A 109 17.65 12.34 -17.18
C GLY A 109 16.24 12.87 -16.90
N ALA A 110 15.21 12.29 -17.51
CA ALA A 110 13.80 12.68 -17.47
C ALA A 110 12.89 11.43 -17.60
N PRO A 111 11.61 11.50 -17.19
CA PRO A 111 10.63 10.50 -17.61
C PRO A 111 10.65 10.30 -19.13
N GLU A 112 10.30 9.08 -19.59
CA GLU A 112 10.23 8.76 -21.02
C GLU A 112 9.27 9.73 -21.75
N PRO A 113 9.64 10.31 -22.90
CA PRO A 113 8.81 11.28 -23.60
C PRO A 113 7.43 10.72 -23.96
N GLY A 114 6.37 11.48 -23.66
CA GLY A 114 4.98 11.09 -23.95
C GLY A 114 4.29 10.27 -22.86
N VAL A 115 5.00 9.89 -21.80
CA VAL A 115 4.46 9.20 -20.62
C VAL A 115 3.84 10.20 -19.64
N ASP A 116 2.58 9.99 -19.27
CA ASP A 116 1.97 10.64 -18.11
C ASP A 116 2.05 9.70 -16.91
N LEU A 117 3.18 9.77 -16.19
CA LEU A 117 3.46 8.86 -15.07
C LEU A 117 2.33 8.77 -14.04
N LEU A 118 1.56 9.84 -13.82
CA LEU A 118 0.44 9.81 -12.86
C LEU A 118 -0.73 9.00 -13.40
N THR A 119 -1.12 9.24 -14.65
CA THR A 119 -2.20 8.51 -15.30
C THR A 119 -1.82 7.05 -15.47
N ASP A 120 -0.62 6.78 -15.96
CA ASP A 120 -0.13 5.42 -16.21
C ASP A 120 -0.02 4.64 -14.90
N THR A 121 0.51 5.25 -13.82
CA THR A 121 0.56 4.60 -12.50
C THR A 121 -0.83 4.25 -11.99
N ARG A 122 -1.82 5.13 -12.20
CA ARG A 122 -3.21 4.87 -11.77
C ARG A 122 -3.82 3.69 -12.52
N GLU A 123 -3.50 3.54 -13.80
CA GLU A 123 -3.97 2.43 -14.64
C GLU A 123 -3.29 1.11 -14.26
N GLN A 124 -1.98 1.12 -14.08
CA GLN A 124 -1.21 -0.07 -13.68
C GLN A 124 -1.51 -0.55 -12.26
N LEU A 125 -1.96 0.35 -11.37
CA LEU A 125 -2.43 -0.01 -10.04
C LEU A 125 -3.73 -0.84 -10.04
N GLU A 126 -4.58 -0.70 -11.05
CA GLU A 126 -5.94 -1.26 -11.01
C GLU A 126 -5.97 -2.78 -10.83
N PRO A 127 -5.23 -3.60 -11.61
CA PRO A 127 -5.21 -5.04 -11.40
C PRO A 127 -4.66 -5.42 -10.01
N VAL A 128 -3.68 -4.66 -9.51
CA VAL A 128 -3.07 -4.89 -8.20
C VAL A 128 -4.05 -4.60 -7.06
N LEU A 129 -4.85 -3.55 -7.16
CA LEU A 129 -5.89 -3.23 -6.18
C LEU A 129 -6.97 -4.31 -6.08
N ARG A 130 -7.27 -5.02 -7.17
CA ARG A 130 -8.17 -6.20 -7.14
C ARG A 130 -7.63 -7.34 -6.28
N VAL A 131 -6.31 -7.53 -6.24
CA VAL A 131 -5.66 -8.51 -5.34
C VAL A 131 -5.88 -8.10 -3.88
N PHE A 132 -5.71 -6.82 -3.55
CA PHE A 132 -5.99 -6.32 -2.21
C PHE A 132 -7.46 -6.43 -1.84
N ALA A 133 -8.38 -6.14 -2.76
CA ALA A 133 -9.81 -6.33 -2.56
C ALA A 133 -10.16 -7.79 -2.24
N PHE A 134 -9.52 -8.73 -2.94
CA PHE A 134 -9.65 -10.15 -2.66
C PHE A 134 -9.08 -10.54 -1.28
N LEU A 135 -7.87 -10.09 -0.96
CA LEU A 135 -7.17 -10.44 0.29
C LEU A 135 -7.81 -9.78 1.52
N SER A 136 -8.32 -8.57 1.41
CA SER A 136 -8.81 -7.73 2.51
C SER A 136 -9.75 -8.45 3.50
N PRO A 137 -10.82 -9.14 3.07
CA PRO A 137 -11.69 -9.89 3.98
C PRO A 137 -11.12 -11.25 4.43
N ARG A 138 -10.02 -11.71 3.83
CA ARG A 138 -9.45 -13.06 4.00
C ARG A 138 -8.17 -13.09 4.82
N MET A 139 -7.42 -11.98 4.91
CA MET A 139 -6.09 -11.96 5.54
C MET A 139 -6.03 -12.46 6.98
N ARG A 140 -7.15 -12.41 7.72
CA ARG A 140 -7.24 -12.89 9.10
C ARG A 140 -7.77 -14.32 9.22
N LEU A 141 -8.07 -14.98 8.10
CA LEU A 141 -8.41 -16.40 8.09
C LEU A 141 -7.12 -17.23 8.19
N PRO A 142 -7.12 -18.36 8.93
CA PRO A 142 -5.92 -19.15 9.17
C PRO A 142 -5.12 -19.48 7.91
N GLU A 143 -5.81 -19.91 6.85
CA GLU A 143 -5.21 -20.33 5.57
C GLU A 143 -4.54 -19.19 4.79
N TYR A 144 -4.90 -17.92 5.05
CA TYR A 144 -4.24 -16.76 4.44
C TYR A 144 -3.20 -16.15 5.38
N SER A 145 -3.45 -16.13 6.69
CA SER A 145 -2.49 -15.63 7.70
C SER A 145 -1.21 -16.47 7.73
N ALA A 146 -1.28 -17.76 7.36
CA ALA A 146 -0.13 -18.62 7.18
C ALA A 146 0.85 -18.09 6.12
N HIS A 147 0.38 -17.21 5.22
CA HIS A 147 1.16 -16.59 4.15
C HIS A 147 1.40 -15.08 4.37
N HIS A 148 1.28 -14.59 5.61
CA HIS A 148 1.42 -13.17 5.92
C HIS A 148 2.77 -12.59 5.46
N GLU A 149 3.86 -13.37 5.47
CA GLU A 149 5.16 -12.91 4.99
C GLU A 149 5.11 -12.52 3.51
N THR A 150 4.59 -13.41 2.65
CA THR A 150 4.50 -13.16 1.20
C THR A 150 3.55 -12.00 0.89
N VAL A 151 2.43 -11.89 1.60
CA VAL A 151 1.50 -10.76 1.41
C VAL A 151 2.14 -9.44 1.86
N THR A 152 2.94 -9.46 2.93
CA THR A 152 3.67 -8.29 3.41
C THR A 152 4.70 -7.85 2.38
N THR A 153 5.51 -8.77 1.85
CA THR A 153 6.47 -8.49 0.77
C THR A 153 5.76 -7.88 -0.43
N PHE A 154 4.65 -8.47 -0.88
CA PHE A 154 3.85 -7.94 -1.99
C PHE A 154 3.38 -6.50 -1.75
N ALA A 155 2.81 -6.21 -0.57
CA ALA A 155 2.33 -4.87 -0.22
C ALA A 155 3.46 -3.84 -0.09
N VAL A 156 4.61 -4.24 0.45
CA VAL A 156 5.80 -3.40 0.55
C VAL A 156 6.38 -3.11 -0.84
N THR A 157 6.50 -4.11 -1.71
CA THR A 157 6.97 -3.93 -3.10
C THR A 157 6.09 -2.93 -3.85
N LEU A 158 4.76 -3.01 -3.69
CA LEU A 158 3.86 -2.01 -4.26
C LEU A 158 4.18 -0.61 -3.73
N GLY A 159 4.23 -0.45 -2.41
CA GLY A 159 4.43 0.86 -1.78
C GLY A 159 5.80 1.49 -2.10
N LEU A 160 6.84 0.68 -2.26
CA LEU A 160 8.16 1.12 -2.70
C LEU A 160 8.14 1.59 -4.16
N GLY A 161 7.47 0.85 -5.03
CA GLY A 161 7.29 1.26 -6.42
C GLY A 161 6.55 2.59 -6.56
N LEU A 162 5.51 2.82 -5.75
CA LEU A 162 4.80 4.11 -5.72
C LEU A 162 5.67 5.24 -5.20
N ALA A 163 6.43 5.00 -4.12
CA ALA A 163 7.38 5.99 -3.60
C ALA A 163 8.47 6.32 -4.63
N PHE A 164 8.88 5.31 -5.41
CA PHE A 164 9.83 5.47 -6.49
C PHE A 164 9.30 6.35 -7.62
N ILE A 165 8.10 6.08 -8.15
CA ILE A 165 7.47 6.96 -9.15
C ILE A 165 7.29 8.38 -8.60
N LYS A 166 6.86 8.51 -7.33
CA LYS A 166 6.76 9.83 -6.69
C LYS A 166 8.10 10.57 -6.72
N SER A 167 9.22 9.89 -6.50
CA SER A 167 10.55 10.50 -6.52
C SER A 167 10.94 11.07 -7.89
N MET A 168 10.37 10.54 -8.98
CA MET A 168 10.56 11.05 -10.35
C MET A 168 9.78 12.34 -10.65
N LEU A 169 8.83 12.69 -9.78
CA LEU A 169 7.94 13.84 -9.95
C LEU A 169 8.23 14.89 -8.85
N PRO A 170 9.39 15.57 -8.86
CA PRO A 170 9.80 16.46 -7.77
C PRO A 170 8.92 17.70 -7.63
N ALA A 171 8.22 18.10 -8.69
CA ALA A 171 7.29 19.23 -8.68
C ALA A 171 5.93 18.91 -8.01
N VAL A 172 5.61 17.63 -7.83
CA VAL A 172 4.37 17.17 -7.18
C VAL A 172 4.68 16.91 -5.70
N THR A 173 3.86 17.37 -4.77
CA THR A 173 4.08 17.02 -3.35
C THR A 173 3.71 15.54 -3.10
N PRO A 174 4.25 14.88 -2.06
CA PRO A 174 3.82 13.52 -1.73
C PRO A 174 2.30 13.41 -1.55
N TYR A 175 1.70 14.39 -0.88
CA TYR A 175 0.26 14.44 -0.66
C TYR A 175 -0.52 14.49 -1.98
N ASP A 176 -0.18 15.43 -2.88
CA ASP A 176 -0.89 15.59 -4.16
C ASP A 176 -0.74 14.35 -5.05
N PHE A 177 0.44 13.72 -5.04
CA PHE A 177 0.68 12.48 -5.77
C PHE A 177 -0.22 11.34 -5.28
N TYR A 178 -0.18 11.00 -3.99
CA TYR A 178 -0.98 9.89 -3.47
C TYR A 178 -2.48 10.18 -3.53
N GLN A 179 -2.88 11.44 -3.36
CA GLN A 179 -4.27 11.85 -3.55
C GLN A 179 -4.71 11.72 -5.02
N SER A 180 -3.82 11.96 -5.98
CA SER A 180 -4.14 11.72 -7.40
C SER A 180 -4.35 10.24 -7.74
N LEU A 181 -3.86 9.34 -6.88
CA LEU A 181 -4.09 7.89 -6.97
C LEU A 181 -5.32 7.43 -6.18
N GLU A 182 -6.13 8.36 -5.65
CA GLU A 182 -7.34 8.04 -4.89
C GLU A 182 -8.32 7.22 -5.73
N ARG A 183 -8.71 6.06 -5.19
CA ARG A 183 -9.74 5.17 -5.71
C ARG A 183 -10.55 4.59 -4.56
N GLU A 184 -11.77 4.15 -4.85
CA GLU A 184 -12.60 3.51 -3.84
C GLU A 184 -11.95 2.25 -3.25
N ASP A 185 -11.23 1.51 -4.09
CA ASP A 185 -10.62 0.22 -3.74
C ASP A 185 -9.33 0.33 -2.91
N ASN A 186 -8.73 1.53 -2.80
CA ASN A 186 -7.52 1.75 -1.98
C ASN A 186 -7.73 1.39 -0.51
N VAL A 187 -8.99 1.36 -0.06
CA VAL A 187 -9.39 0.95 1.29
C VAL A 187 -8.91 -0.47 1.59
N HIS A 188 -8.86 -1.33 0.57
CA HIS A 188 -8.47 -2.72 0.73
C HIS A 188 -6.97 -2.90 0.94
N LEU A 189 -6.14 -2.10 0.26
CA LEU A 189 -4.70 -2.05 0.51
C LEU A 189 -4.43 -1.69 1.98
N LEU A 190 -5.09 -0.64 2.48
CA LEU A 190 -4.94 -0.21 3.88
C LEU A 190 -5.35 -1.33 4.86
N ARG A 191 -6.47 -2.01 4.62
CA ARG A 191 -6.93 -3.13 5.47
C ARG A 191 -5.96 -4.30 5.47
N VAL A 192 -5.36 -4.62 4.33
CA VAL A 192 -4.34 -5.67 4.21
C VAL A 192 -3.07 -5.26 4.95
N LEU A 193 -2.60 -4.03 4.81
CA LEU A 193 -1.45 -3.53 5.58
C LEU A 193 -1.68 -3.59 7.09
N TYR A 194 -2.87 -3.21 7.58
CA TYR A 194 -3.22 -3.39 8.99
C TYR A 194 -3.20 -4.85 9.43
N ALA A 195 -3.67 -5.78 8.60
CA ALA A 195 -3.57 -7.21 8.89
C ALA A 195 -2.10 -7.66 8.92
N CYS A 196 -1.26 -7.21 7.99
CA CYS A 196 0.18 -7.52 8.00
C CYS A 196 0.88 -7.00 9.26
N ILE A 197 0.53 -5.79 9.72
CA ILE A 197 1.09 -5.15 10.92
C ILE A 197 0.67 -5.87 12.22
N GLU A 198 -0.45 -6.60 12.22
CA GLU A 198 -0.87 -7.43 13.37
C GLU A 198 0.05 -8.63 13.62
N HIS A 199 0.80 -9.06 12.60
CA HIS A 199 1.74 -10.16 12.68
C HIS A 199 3.15 -9.65 12.99
N GLU A 200 3.96 -10.47 13.64
CA GLU A 200 5.38 -10.16 13.81
C GLU A 200 6.05 -10.01 12.43
N PRO A 201 7.00 -9.09 12.27
CA PRO A 201 7.73 -8.99 11.03
C PRO A 201 8.44 -10.33 10.74
N PRO A 202 8.31 -10.89 9.53
CA PRO A 202 8.96 -12.11 9.09
C PRO A 202 10.45 -12.12 9.45
N ALA A 203 10.99 -13.26 9.87
CA ALA A 203 12.44 -13.37 10.08
C ALA A 203 13.23 -13.15 8.78
N ALA A 204 12.68 -13.57 7.64
CA ALA A 204 13.23 -13.34 6.31
C ALA A 204 13.24 -11.85 5.89
N LEU A 205 12.44 -11.02 6.56
CA LEU A 205 12.41 -9.58 6.38
C LEU A 205 13.40 -8.84 7.30
N ALA A 206 14.28 -9.54 8.04
CA ALA A 206 15.35 -8.91 8.81
C ALA A 206 16.29 -8.11 7.89
N GLY A 207 16.11 -6.77 7.85
CA GLY A 207 16.82 -5.85 6.96
C GLY A 207 15.98 -5.30 5.79
N THR A 208 14.71 -5.70 5.69
CA THR A 208 13.79 -5.17 4.68
C THR A 208 12.93 -4.03 5.22
N VAL A 209 12.26 -3.34 4.30
CA VAL A 209 11.39 -2.19 4.60
C VAL A 209 10.14 -2.68 5.36
N PRO A 210 9.89 -2.21 6.60
CA PRO A 210 8.74 -2.67 7.38
C PRO A 210 7.43 -2.23 6.70
N PRO A 211 6.31 -2.97 6.86
CA PRO A 211 5.02 -2.58 6.29
C PRO A 211 4.55 -1.19 6.75
N GLN A 212 5.01 -0.74 7.93
CA GLN A 212 4.77 0.60 8.42
C GLN A 212 5.35 1.70 7.50
N ALA A 213 6.45 1.45 6.80
CA ALA A 213 7.08 2.44 5.91
C ALA A 213 6.17 2.79 4.72
N VAL A 214 5.38 1.82 4.24
CA VAL A 214 4.43 2.03 3.14
C VAL A 214 3.03 2.38 3.64
N LEU A 215 2.76 2.28 4.94
CA LEU A 215 1.47 2.61 5.53
C LEU A 215 1.08 4.07 5.24
N THR A 216 1.99 5.02 5.41
CA THR A 216 1.71 6.44 5.14
C THR A 216 1.27 6.66 3.68
N ASN A 217 1.85 5.93 2.73
CA ASN A 217 1.50 6.01 1.31
C ASN A 217 0.04 5.57 1.11
N ALA A 218 -0.33 4.40 1.63
CA ALA A 218 -1.70 3.87 1.56
C ALA A 218 -2.73 4.77 2.28
N GLU A 219 -2.34 5.40 3.40
CA GLU A 219 -3.21 6.32 4.13
C GLU A 219 -3.44 7.63 3.35
N MET A 220 -2.44 8.15 2.64
CA MET A 220 -2.57 9.34 1.79
C MET A 220 -3.35 9.07 0.49
N MET A 221 -3.47 7.81 0.08
CA MET A 221 -4.30 7.37 -1.06
C MET A 221 -5.80 7.32 -0.76
N LEU A 222 -6.20 7.73 0.45
CA LEU A 222 -7.60 7.79 0.90
C LEU A 222 -7.96 9.19 1.36
N PRO A 223 -9.23 9.59 1.23
CA PRO A 223 -9.74 10.78 1.90
C PRO A 223 -9.46 10.72 3.41
N PRO A 224 -9.05 11.83 4.04
CA PRO A 224 -8.75 11.94 5.46
C PRO A 224 -9.75 11.22 6.39
N VAL A 225 -11.04 11.45 6.18
CA VAL A 225 -12.11 10.85 7.00
C VAL A 225 -12.24 9.35 6.74
N ARG A 226 -12.05 8.90 5.49
CA ARG A 226 -12.16 7.49 5.12
C ARG A 226 -11.03 6.67 5.74
N TRP A 227 -9.78 7.14 5.59
CA TRP A 227 -8.64 6.54 6.29
C TRP A 227 -8.89 6.42 7.79
N ALA A 228 -9.31 7.52 8.42
CA ALA A 228 -9.52 7.52 9.86
C ALA A 228 -10.58 6.49 10.31
N ARG A 229 -11.62 6.26 9.50
CA ARG A 229 -12.61 5.20 9.77
C ARG A 229 -12.03 3.80 9.67
N GLU A 230 -11.17 3.53 8.69
CA GLU A 230 -10.49 2.24 8.58
C GLU A 230 -9.59 1.97 9.78
N GLN A 231 -8.91 2.99 10.28
CA GLN A 231 -8.13 2.89 11.51
C GLN A 231 -9.02 2.61 12.74
N LEU A 232 -10.23 3.19 12.81
CA LEU A 232 -11.21 2.87 13.87
C LEU A 232 -11.77 1.45 13.74
N ALA A 233 -12.00 0.97 12.51
CA ALA A 233 -12.42 -0.40 12.25
C ALA A 233 -11.33 -1.39 12.70
N TRP A 234 -10.07 -1.10 12.39
CA TRP A 234 -8.93 -1.89 12.87
C TRP A 234 -8.83 -1.91 14.40
N LEU A 235 -8.99 -0.76 15.06
CA LEU A 235 -9.06 -0.67 16.53
C LEU A 235 -10.19 -1.52 17.12
N ALA A 236 -11.35 -1.58 16.47
CA ALA A 236 -12.44 -2.44 16.90
C ALA A 236 -12.05 -3.92 16.85
N LEU A 237 -11.34 -4.36 15.80
CA LEU A 237 -10.81 -5.72 15.69
C LEU A 237 -9.77 -6.02 16.77
N LEU A 238 -8.80 -5.13 16.98
CA LEU A 238 -7.80 -5.28 18.05
C LEU A 238 -8.44 -5.38 19.43
N ARG A 239 -9.54 -4.66 19.66
CA ARG A 239 -10.32 -4.76 20.90
C ARG A 239 -11.07 -6.09 21.02
N GLN A 240 -11.69 -6.57 19.93
CA GLN A 240 -12.37 -7.87 19.92
C GLN A 240 -11.40 -9.02 20.23
N ALA A 241 -10.13 -8.87 19.82
CA ALA A 241 -9.05 -9.81 20.13
C ALA A 241 -8.41 -9.60 21.53
N ASP A 242 -9.00 -8.80 22.43
CA ASP A 242 -8.47 -8.47 23.77
C ASP A 242 -7.04 -7.89 23.78
N ARG A 243 -6.63 -7.25 22.67
CA ARG A 243 -5.29 -6.65 22.55
C ARG A 243 -5.26 -5.24 23.11
N ILE A 244 -6.40 -4.54 23.09
CA ILE A 244 -6.56 -3.20 23.65
C ILE A 244 -7.86 -3.07 24.42
N SER A 245 -7.84 -2.23 25.45
CA SER A 245 -9.03 -1.78 26.17
C SER A 245 -8.81 -0.38 26.73
N PRO A 246 -9.82 0.20 27.40
CA PRO A 246 -9.64 1.46 28.13
C PRO A 246 -8.59 1.39 29.24
N ARG A 247 -8.18 0.18 29.68
CA ARG A 247 -7.31 -0.04 30.85
C ARG A 247 -5.97 -0.69 30.51
N HIS A 248 -5.83 -1.34 29.36
CA HIS A 248 -4.57 -1.96 28.94
C HIS A 248 -4.34 -1.82 27.44
N CYS A 249 -3.08 -2.00 27.05
CA CYS A 249 -2.63 -2.01 25.68
C CYS A 249 -1.53 -3.06 25.53
N ARG A 250 -1.78 -4.11 24.75
CA ARG A 250 -0.86 -5.22 24.43
C ARG A 250 -0.42 -5.16 22.96
N LEU A 251 -0.20 -3.95 22.49
CA LEU A 251 0.25 -3.69 21.12
C LEU A 251 1.77 -3.59 21.09
N THR A 252 2.37 -4.06 20.01
CA THR A 252 3.78 -3.82 19.70
C THR A 252 4.00 -2.33 19.43
N ILE A 253 5.26 -1.91 19.40
CA ILE A 253 5.62 -0.53 19.04
C ILE A 253 5.17 -0.20 17.61
N VAL A 254 5.30 -1.16 16.69
CA VAL A 254 4.91 -1.01 15.27
C VAL A 254 3.39 -0.85 15.12
N GLU A 255 2.61 -1.54 15.94
CA GLU A 255 1.16 -1.37 15.95
C GLU A 255 0.76 -0.03 16.57
N LEU A 256 1.41 0.36 17.68
CA LEU A 256 1.19 1.65 18.32
C LEU A 256 1.51 2.82 17.38
N SER A 257 2.63 2.76 16.67
CA SER A 257 3.05 3.78 15.70
C SER A 257 2.09 3.86 14.50
N SER A 258 1.54 2.72 14.07
CA SER A 258 0.52 2.63 13.01
C SER A 258 -0.84 3.19 13.45
N LEU A 259 -1.06 3.31 14.75
CA LEU A 259 -2.21 3.98 15.36
C LEU A 259 -1.98 5.46 15.64
N ARG A 260 -1.06 6.11 14.91
CA ARG A 260 -0.87 7.58 14.95
C ARG A 260 -2.15 8.34 14.63
N ALA A 261 -2.30 9.53 15.22
CA ALA A 261 -3.49 10.36 15.04
C ALA A 261 -3.55 10.85 13.59
N PRO A 262 -4.71 10.76 12.89
CA PRO A 262 -4.76 11.17 11.49
C PRO A 262 -4.32 12.62 11.21
N ALA A 263 -4.62 13.51 12.16
CA ALA A 263 -4.19 14.90 12.15
C ALA A 263 -2.66 15.12 12.16
N SER A 264 -1.86 14.12 12.54
CA SER A 264 -0.38 14.22 12.51
C SER A 264 0.20 14.01 11.12
N LEU A 265 -0.54 13.38 10.19
CA LEU A 265 -0.10 13.20 8.81
C LEU A 265 -0.71 14.23 7.87
N ASN A 266 -1.96 14.59 8.11
CA ASN A 266 -2.66 15.54 7.26
C ASN A 266 -3.42 16.56 8.10
N VAL A 267 -2.95 17.80 8.10
CA VAL A 267 -3.61 18.90 8.81
C VAL A 267 -5.02 19.18 8.29
N ALA A 268 -5.35 18.83 7.04
CA ALA A 268 -6.69 18.97 6.48
C ALA A 268 -7.74 18.12 7.22
N VAL A 269 -7.31 17.02 7.87
CA VAL A 269 -8.15 16.22 8.78
C VAL A 269 -8.75 17.09 9.90
N THR A 270 -7.98 18.08 10.37
CA THR A 270 -8.40 19.01 11.44
C THR A 270 -9.37 20.07 10.98
N MET A 271 -9.71 20.12 9.70
CA MET A 271 -10.65 21.06 9.10
C MET A 271 -11.91 20.37 8.55
N GLN A 272 -12.02 19.05 8.69
CA GLN A 272 -13.15 18.26 8.20
C GLN A 272 -13.97 17.67 9.35
N CYS A 273 -15.27 17.54 9.13
CA CYS A 273 -16.13 16.80 10.05
C CYS A 273 -16.02 15.30 9.79
N TRP A 274 -15.81 14.51 10.84
CA TRP A 274 -15.64 13.06 10.75
C TRP A 274 -16.96 12.28 10.72
N ARG A 275 -18.10 12.97 10.88
CA ARG A 275 -19.41 12.32 10.82
C ARG A 275 -19.70 11.91 9.39
N GLU A 276 -19.97 10.63 9.18
CA GLU A 276 -20.33 10.09 7.87
C GLU A 276 -21.54 10.82 7.26
N GLY A 277 -21.43 11.15 5.97
CA GLY A 277 -22.44 11.92 5.25
C GLY A 277 -22.56 13.39 5.70
N CYS A 278 -21.59 13.92 6.46
CA CYS A 278 -21.49 15.36 6.69
C CYS A 278 -20.86 16.02 5.45
N ASN A 279 -21.66 16.80 4.73
CA ASN A 279 -21.22 17.51 3.52
C ASN A 279 -20.86 18.97 3.79
N LEU A 280 -20.66 19.35 5.05
CA LEU A 280 -20.21 20.70 5.33
C LEU A 280 -18.81 20.88 4.76
N PRO A 281 -18.57 21.96 3.99
CA PRO A 281 -17.27 22.24 3.41
C PRO A 281 -16.23 22.40 4.53
N TYR A 282 -14.95 22.35 4.16
CA TYR A 282 -13.83 22.62 5.07
C TYR A 282 -14.14 23.82 5.96
N ALA A 283 -14.33 23.57 7.24
CA ALA A 283 -14.78 24.56 8.19
C ALA A 283 -13.66 24.82 9.19
N LEU A 284 -13.21 26.08 9.25
CA LEU A 284 -12.18 26.51 10.20
C LEU A 284 -12.56 26.32 11.68
N ASN A 285 -13.83 26.00 11.96
CA ASN A 285 -14.39 25.91 13.31
C ASN A 285 -14.79 24.48 13.75
N VAL A 286 -14.22 23.43 13.15
CA VAL A 286 -14.44 22.07 13.69
C VAL A 286 -13.79 21.92 15.07
N LYS A 287 -14.53 21.29 15.99
CA LYS A 287 -14.09 21.03 17.36
C LYS A 287 -13.67 19.58 17.48
N ARG A 288 -12.50 19.34 18.06
CA ARG A 288 -12.06 17.98 18.40
C ARG A 288 -12.88 17.42 19.57
N CYS A 289 -13.06 16.09 19.60
CA CYS A 289 -13.61 15.42 20.77
C CYS A 289 -12.78 15.74 22.03
N GLY A 290 -13.42 16.25 23.08
CA GLY A 290 -12.71 16.68 24.30
C GLY A 290 -11.96 15.57 25.02
N ARG A 291 -12.40 14.31 24.86
CA ARG A 291 -11.81 13.15 25.53
C ARG A 291 -10.65 12.55 24.74
N CYS A 292 -10.90 12.01 23.55
CA CYS A 292 -9.84 11.35 22.77
C CYS A 292 -8.95 12.34 22.00
N LYS A 293 -9.44 13.55 21.72
CA LYS A 293 -8.77 14.60 20.92
C LYS A 293 -8.31 14.17 19.52
N ARG A 294 -8.92 13.10 18.97
CA ARG A 294 -8.51 12.47 17.71
C ARG A 294 -9.48 12.72 16.55
N VAL A 295 -10.77 12.77 16.86
CA VAL A 295 -11.87 12.99 15.90
C VAL A 295 -12.34 14.46 15.94
N TYR A 296 -12.81 14.99 14.80
CA TYR A 296 -13.20 16.41 14.64
C TYR A 296 -14.64 16.54 14.15
N TYR A 297 -15.41 17.47 14.72
CA TYR A 297 -16.82 17.68 14.38
C TYR A 297 -17.15 19.15 14.15
N CYS A 298 -17.97 19.45 13.15
CA CYS A 298 -18.46 20.81 12.89
C CYS A 298 -19.43 21.34 13.97
N GLY A 299 -19.99 20.46 14.81
CA GLY A 299 -20.95 20.84 15.84
C GLY A 299 -21.43 19.66 16.69
N ASN A 300 -22.22 19.95 17.72
CA ASN A 300 -22.72 18.94 18.67
C ASN A 300 -23.58 17.87 17.99
N ALA A 301 -24.43 18.25 17.02
CA ALA A 301 -25.28 17.29 16.30
C ALA A 301 -24.45 16.19 15.60
N CYS A 302 -23.36 16.54 14.92
CA CYS A 302 -22.48 15.56 14.27
C CYS A 302 -21.71 14.71 15.29
N ARG A 303 -21.26 15.31 16.40
CA ARG A 303 -20.63 14.58 17.50
C ARG A 303 -21.59 13.56 18.11
N ASP A 304 -22.82 13.97 18.41
CA ASP A 304 -23.80 13.13 19.11
C ASP A 304 -24.30 11.99 18.21
N ALA A 305 -24.41 12.25 16.89
CA ALA A 305 -24.67 11.23 15.89
C ALA A 305 -23.53 10.19 15.82
N ASP A 306 -22.27 10.65 15.69
CA ASP A 306 -21.11 9.74 15.65
C ASP A 306 -20.91 8.99 16.99
N TRP A 307 -21.21 9.65 18.11
CA TRP A 307 -21.22 9.04 19.44
C TRP A 307 -22.16 7.82 19.50
N SER A 308 -23.37 8.00 18.96
CA SER A 308 -24.40 6.95 18.87
C SER A 308 -24.05 5.86 17.85
N ALA A 309 -23.36 6.23 16.76
CA ALA A 309 -22.92 5.30 15.72
C ALA A 309 -21.78 4.37 16.16
N GLY A 310 -21.12 4.67 17.29
CA GLY A 310 -20.14 3.76 17.89
C GLY A 310 -18.90 4.44 18.46
N HIS A 311 -18.69 5.74 18.23
CA HIS A 311 -17.52 6.45 18.80
C HIS A 311 -17.45 6.34 20.32
N SER A 312 -18.61 6.32 20.99
CA SER A 312 -18.73 6.11 22.44
C SER A 312 -17.98 4.87 22.95
N THR A 313 -18.00 3.79 22.16
CA THR A 313 -17.36 2.53 22.53
C THR A 313 -15.84 2.63 22.46
N LEU A 314 -15.29 3.31 21.46
CA LEU A 314 -13.85 3.40 21.21
C LEU A 314 -13.18 4.63 21.85
N CYS A 315 -13.94 5.66 22.21
CA CYS A 315 -13.40 6.96 22.64
C CYS A 315 -12.45 6.84 23.85
N SER A 316 -12.77 5.96 24.81
CA SER A 316 -11.94 5.73 25.99
C SER A 316 -10.64 5.01 25.65
N THR A 317 -10.68 4.00 24.78
CA THR A 317 -9.50 3.32 24.24
C THR A 317 -8.60 4.28 23.46
N LEU A 318 -9.19 5.13 22.61
CA LEU A 318 -8.44 6.17 21.87
C LEU A 318 -7.75 7.18 22.81
N ALA A 319 -8.42 7.57 23.90
CA ALA A 319 -7.83 8.46 24.89
C ALA A 319 -6.64 7.79 25.61
N ASN A 320 -6.76 6.50 25.94
CA ASN A 320 -5.66 5.71 26.52
C ASN A 320 -4.48 5.60 25.55
N LEU A 321 -4.72 5.23 24.29
CA LEU A 321 -3.69 5.14 23.24
C LEU A 321 -2.96 6.47 23.04
N ARG A 322 -3.71 7.58 23.01
CA ARG A 322 -3.10 8.92 22.95
C ARG A 322 -2.18 9.18 24.15
N SER A 323 -2.60 8.84 25.37
CA SER A 323 -1.76 9.01 26.56
C SER A 323 -0.48 8.18 26.49
N ILE A 324 -0.55 6.97 25.94
CA ILE A 324 0.62 6.10 25.74
C ILE A 324 1.55 6.73 24.70
N LEU A 325 1.01 7.15 23.56
CA LEU A 325 1.80 7.76 22.48
C LEU A 325 2.41 9.10 22.88
N GLU A 326 1.73 9.93 23.68
CA GLU A 326 2.25 11.21 24.18
C GLU A 326 3.31 11.04 25.30
N HIS A 327 3.52 9.83 25.83
CA HIS A 327 4.50 9.60 26.87
C HIS A 327 5.94 9.72 26.33
N PRO A 328 6.87 10.44 27.00
CA PRO A 328 8.23 10.67 26.50
C PRO A 328 9.00 9.40 26.13
N HIS A 329 8.85 8.34 26.92
CA HIS A 329 9.47 7.04 26.62
C HIS A 329 8.97 6.44 25.30
N ALA A 330 7.66 6.48 25.06
CA ALA A 330 7.09 6.00 23.80
C ALA A 330 7.56 6.84 22.62
N GLN A 331 7.61 8.17 22.78
CA GLN A 331 8.16 9.08 21.76
C GLN A 331 9.61 8.75 21.41
N HIS A 332 10.47 8.47 22.40
CA HIS A 332 11.85 8.06 22.16
C HIS A 332 11.95 6.72 21.42
N MET A 333 11.12 5.73 21.79
CA MET A 333 11.07 4.44 21.06
C MET A 333 10.63 4.63 19.61
N LEU A 334 9.64 5.50 19.36
CA LEU A 334 9.13 5.80 18.02
C LEU A 334 10.16 6.55 17.17
N GLN A 335 10.88 7.52 17.75
CA GLN A 335 11.94 8.26 17.05
C GLN A 335 13.05 7.33 16.54
N ASN A 336 13.43 6.33 17.35
CA ASN A 336 14.45 5.36 16.95
C ASN A 336 14.01 4.42 15.82
N GLN A 337 12.70 4.25 15.60
CA GLN A 337 12.18 3.44 14.49
C GLN A 337 12.02 4.23 13.19
N ILE A 338 11.74 5.54 13.26
CA ILE A 338 11.50 6.38 12.07
C ILE A 338 12.79 6.64 11.28
N ILE A 339 13.95 6.67 11.93
CA ILE A 339 15.25 6.95 11.30
C ILE A 339 15.65 5.88 10.27
N VAL A 340 15.01 4.71 10.26
CA VAL A 340 15.33 3.60 9.34
C VAL A 340 14.45 3.60 8.08
N ALA A 341 13.42 4.45 8.00
CA ALA A 341 12.34 4.32 7.01
C ALA A 341 12.27 5.41 5.92
N VAL A 342 13.34 6.20 5.72
CA VAL A 342 13.40 7.26 4.69
C VAL A 342 14.47 6.95 3.65
#